data_AF-A0A1G2KUW8-F1
#
_entry.id   AF-A0A1G2KUW8-F1
#
_cell.length_a   1.000
_cell.length_b   1.000
_cell.length_c   1.000
_cell.angle_alpha   90.00
_cell.angle_beta   90.00
_cell.angle_gamma   90.00
#
_symmetry.space_group_name_H-M   'P 1'
#
loop_
_entity.id
_entity.type
_entity.pdbx_description
1 polymer ?
#
loop_
_entity_poly.entity_id
_entity_poly.type
_entity_poly.pdbx_seq_one_letter_code
_entity_poly.pdbx_strand_id
1 'polypeptide(L)'
;MKMNSDLTFITNEENKQLKQRIAELIKSSKELRFLVGFFYFSGIDELYEALKSNPSFQMDVLVGLNTDKTIHGLIEYPDPNTNITDRERVEKFFDSIAKSINSDEFDTREFYERVKFYLELIKSGKLRIRKTLKPHHDKLYIFNTWFQTFNATSRLITSSGF
;
A
#
# COMPACT_ATOMS: atom_id res chain seq x y z
N MET A 1 -10.45 -31.83 12.41
CA MET A 1 -10.84 -31.40 11.05
C MET A 1 -9.99 -30.19 10.68
N LYS A 2 -9.02 -30.33 9.76
CA LYS A 2 -8.18 -29.20 9.32
C LYS A 2 -9.07 -28.28 8.46
N MET A 3 -9.40 -27.10 8.97
CA MET A 3 -9.95 -26.04 8.14
C MET A 3 -8.83 -25.53 7.23
N ASN A 4 -8.85 -25.95 5.97
CA ASN A 4 -8.18 -25.20 4.91
C ASN A 4 -9.00 -23.92 4.72
N SER A 5 -8.52 -22.81 5.26
CA SER A 5 -9.04 -21.51 4.85
C SER A 5 -8.50 -21.23 3.46
N ASP A 6 -9.40 -21.11 2.49
CA ASP A 6 -9.06 -20.74 1.13
C ASP A 6 -8.31 -19.39 1.16
N LEU A 7 -7.08 -19.41 0.66
CA LEU A 7 -6.15 -18.28 0.65
C LEU A 7 -6.44 -17.26 -0.47
N THR A 8 -7.61 -17.36 -1.11
CA THR A 8 -7.93 -16.74 -2.40
C THR A 8 -8.84 -15.51 -2.27
N PHE A 9 -9.55 -15.33 -1.16
CA PHE A 9 -10.45 -14.20 -0.96
C PHE A 9 -10.22 -13.55 0.39
N ILE A 10 -10.00 -12.22 0.41
CA ILE A 10 -9.99 -11.44 1.64
C ILE A 10 -11.17 -10.49 1.60
N THR A 11 -12.14 -10.76 2.45
CA THR A 11 -13.22 -9.86 2.82
C THR A 11 -12.86 -9.20 4.14
N ASN A 12 -13.25 -7.94 4.33
CA ASN A 12 -13.09 -7.24 5.60
C ASN A 12 -14.20 -7.73 6.55
N GLU A 13 -14.12 -8.97 7.03
CA GLU A 13 -15.00 -9.48 8.08
C GLU A 13 -14.53 -8.99 9.45
N GLU A 14 -15.47 -8.74 10.36
CA GLU A 14 -15.26 -8.20 11.72
C GLU A 14 -14.16 -8.89 12.54
N ASN A 15 -13.76 -10.12 12.16
CA ASN A 15 -12.80 -10.95 12.90
C ASN A 15 -11.46 -11.23 12.18
N LYS A 16 -11.20 -10.69 10.98
CA LYS A 16 -9.89 -10.80 10.31
C LYS A 16 -9.49 -9.49 9.65
N GLN A 17 -8.77 -8.65 10.38
CA GLN A 17 -8.27 -7.37 9.86
C GLN A 17 -7.28 -7.63 8.71
N LEU A 18 -7.59 -7.11 7.52
CA LEU A 18 -6.72 -7.15 6.32
C LEU A 18 -5.26 -6.80 6.65
N LYS A 19 -5.04 -5.83 7.53
CA LYS A 19 -3.75 -5.44 8.11
C LYS A 19 -2.96 -6.63 8.65
N GLN A 20 -3.56 -7.39 9.57
CA GLN A 20 -2.90 -8.53 10.22
C GLN A 20 -2.48 -9.56 9.17
N ARG A 21 -3.36 -9.78 8.18
CA ARG A 21 -3.07 -10.72 7.10
C ARG A 21 -1.94 -10.25 6.20
N ILE A 22 -1.92 -8.97 5.81
CA ILE A 22 -0.80 -8.40 5.04
C ILE A 22 0.50 -8.51 5.85
N ALA A 23 0.48 -8.22 7.16
CA ALA A 23 1.65 -8.36 8.02
C ALA A 23 2.17 -9.81 8.09
N GLU A 24 1.30 -10.80 8.16
CA GLU A 24 1.68 -12.23 8.08
C GLU A 24 2.28 -12.60 6.71
N LEU A 25 1.71 -12.06 5.63
CA LEU A 25 2.21 -12.29 4.27
C LEU A 25 3.60 -11.68 4.07
N ILE A 26 3.86 -10.49 4.60
CA ILE A 26 5.19 -9.85 4.56
C ILE A 26 6.24 -10.75 5.23
N LYS A 27 5.90 -11.37 6.37
CA LYS A 27 6.81 -12.28 7.09
C LYS A 27 7.11 -13.57 6.31
N SER A 28 6.23 -13.97 5.38
CA SER A 28 6.27 -15.26 4.69
C SER A 28 6.38 -15.16 3.16
N SER A 29 6.77 -13.98 2.64
CA SER A 29 6.92 -13.71 1.21
C SER A 29 8.20 -12.94 0.90
N LYS A 30 8.67 -13.02 -0.35
CA LYS A 30 9.76 -12.16 -0.86
C LYS A 30 9.26 -10.79 -1.29
N GLU A 31 8.08 -10.78 -1.90
CA GLU A 31 7.52 -9.60 -2.54
C GLU A 31 6.00 -9.57 -2.39
N LEU A 32 5.46 -8.36 -2.22
CA LEU A 32 4.04 -8.06 -2.40
C LEU A 32 3.92 -6.90 -3.40
N ARG A 33 2.90 -6.98 -4.26
CA ARG A 33 2.54 -5.92 -5.22
C ARG A 33 1.10 -5.50 -5.01
N PHE A 34 0.89 -4.20 -4.81
CA PHE A 34 -0.40 -3.61 -4.53
C PHE A 34 -0.83 -2.74 -5.71
N LEU A 35 -2.09 -2.88 -6.12
CA LEU A 35 -2.84 -1.92 -6.91
C LEU A 35 -3.85 -1.30 -5.96
N VAL A 36 -3.80 0.01 -5.74
CA VAL A 36 -4.70 0.69 -4.80
C VAL A 36 -5.28 1.93 -5.43
N GLY A 37 -6.55 2.20 -5.13
CA GLY A 37 -7.20 3.45 -5.55
C GLY A 37 -6.41 4.68 -5.09
N PHE A 38 -5.90 4.71 -3.86
CA PHE A 38 -5.14 5.83 -3.31
C PHE A 38 -4.11 5.31 -2.30
N PHE A 39 -3.19 6.17 -1.89
CA PHE A 39 -2.12 5.82 -0.95
C PHE A 39 -2.09 6.78 0.22
N TYR A 40 -2.25 6.23 1.43
CA TYR A 40 -2.04 6.96 2.68
C TYR A 40 -0.84 6.41 3.41
N PHE A 41 -0.03 7.31 3.98
CA PHE A 41 1.13 6.90 4.75
C PHE A 41 0.73 6.16 6.04
N SER A 42 -0.36 6.55 6.70
CA SER A 42 -0.90 5.81 7.85
C SER A 42 -1.10 4.32 7.54
N GLY A 43 -1.66 4.00 6.37
CA GLY A 43 -1.90 2.62 5.96
C GLY A 43 -0.64 1.78 5.80
N ILE A 44 0.47 2.35 5.31
CA ILE A 44 1.75 1.63 5.25
C ILE A 44 2.46 1.64 6.61
N ASP A 45 2.28 2.68 7.42
CA ASP A 45 2.88 2.79 8.76
C ASP A 45 2.40 1.68 9.69
N GLU A 46 1.16 1.24 9.51
CA GLU A 46 0.60 0.07 10.17
C GLU A 46 1.38 -1.24 9.91
N LEU A 47 2.20 -1.28 8.86
CA LEU A 47 3.02 -2.44 8.47
C LEU A 47 4.48 -2.31 8.92
N TYR A 48 4.83 -1.26 9.66
CA TYR A 48 6.20 -0.94 10.09
C TYR A 48 6.94 -2.15 10.69
N GLU A 49 6.35 -2.80 11.71
CA GLU A 49 6.98 -3.92 12.40
C GLU A 49 7.15 -5.15 11.49
N ALA A 50 6.19 -5.39 10.59
CA ALA A 50 6.27 -6.49 9.64
C ALA A 50 7.40 -6.28 8.64
N LEU A 51 7.51 -5.07 8.08
CA LEU A 51 8.56 -4.69 7.14
C LEU A 51 9.95 -4.72 7.81
N LYS A 52 10.06 -4.21 9.04
CA LYS A 52 11.30 -4.24 9.81
C LYS A 52 11.77 -5.66 10.11
N SER A 53 10.84 -6.58 10.38
CA SER A 53 11.13 -8.00 10.64
C SER A 53 11.59 -8.78 9.41
N ASN A 54 11.37 -8.27 8.19
CA ASN A 54 11.85 -8.86 6.94
C ASN A 54 12.64 -7.85 6.09
N PRO A 55 13.93 -7.62 6.40
CA PRO A 55 14.75 -6.61 5.70
C PRO A 55 14.97 -6.88 4.21
N SER A 56 14.74 -8.11 3.74
CA SER A 56 14.90 -8.50 2.34
C SER A 56 13.64 -8.30 1.49
N PHE A 57 12.53 -7.90 2.13
CA PHE A 57 11.23 -7.79 1.51
C PHE A 57 11.17 -6.67 0.47
N GLN A 58 10.47 -6.93 -0.63
CA GLN A 58 10.15 -5.95 -1.66
C GLN A 58 8.65 -5.63 -1.67
N MET A 59 8.30 -4.35 -1.62
CA MET A 59 6.94 -3.85 -1.74
C MET A 59 6.81 -2.94 -2.95
N ASP A 60 5.89 -3.28 -3.84
CA ASP A 60 5.52 -2.46 -4.98
C ASP A 60 4.09 -1.96 -4.81
N VAL A 61 3.87 -0.66 -4.97
CA VAL A 61 2.55 -0.03 -4.85
C VAL A 61 2.27 0.79 -6.10
N LEU A 62 1.16 0.49 -6.75
CA LEU A 62 0.67 1.20 -7.93
C LEU A 62 -0.64 1.93 -7.57
N VAL A 63 -0.63 3.26 -7.70
CA VAL A 63 -1.66 4.15 -7.15
C VAL A 63 -2.54 4.76 -8.23
N GLY A 64 -3.85 4.58 -8.08
CA GLY A 64 -4.89 4.93 -9.05
C GLY A 64 -5.29 6.40 -9.09
N LEU A 65 -5.43 7.03 -7.94
CA LEU A 65 -6.02 8.35 -7.72
C LEU A 65 -5.11 9.23 -6.87
N ASN A 66 -5.42 10.51 -6.84
CA ASN A 66 -4.77 11.46 -5.96
C ASN A 66 -5.65 11.68 -4.73
N THR A 67 -5.04 12.18 -3.65
CA THR A 67 -5.71 12.53 -2.40
C THR A 67 -5.57 14.02 -2.12
N ASP A 68 -6.62 14.66 -1.62
CA ASP A 68 -6.57 16.05 -1.14
C ASP A 68 -7.06 16.14 0.29
N LYS A 69 -6.62 17.16 1.03
CA LYS A 69 -7.22 17.53 2.32
C LYS A 69 -8.20 18.68 2.08
N THR A 70 -9.47 18.43 2.34
CA THR A 70 -10.51 19.47 2.37
C THR A 70 -10.90 19.81 3.79
N ILE A 71 -11.72 20.86 3.94
CA ILE A 71 -12.31 21.28 5.23
C ILE A 71 -13.11 20.12 5.89
N HIS A 72 -13.56 19.14 5.11
CA HIS A 72 -14.35 17.99 5.57
C HIS A 72 -13.51 16.71 5.73
N GLY A 73 -12.17 16.80 5.60
CA GLY A 73 -11.26 15.66 5.67
C GLY A 73 -10.59 15.33 4.34
N LEU A 74 -9.94 14.16 4.30
CA LEU A 74 -9.25 13.65 3.10
C LEU A 74 -10.27 13.19 2.06
N ILE A 75 -10.12 13.65 0.80
CA ILE A 75 -10.93 13.21 -0.34
C ILE A 75 -10.05 12.58 -1.42
N GLU A 76 -10.63 11.63 -2.15
CA GLU A 76 -10.01 10.99 -3.31
C GLU A 76 -10.57 11.59 -4.59
N TYR A 77 -9.70 11.88 -5.56
CA TYR A 77 -10.16 12.43 -6.82
C TYR A 77 -9.31 11.92 -7.99
N PRO A 78 -9.94 11.61 -9.14
CA PRO A 78 -9.22 11.42 -10.39
C PRO A 78 -8.63 12.76 -10.83
N ASP A 79 -7.53 12.73 -11.58
CA ASP A 79 -7.06 13.95 -12.21
C ASP A 79 -8.13 14.46 -13.21
N PRO A 80 -8.68 15.67 -13.03
CA PRO A 80 -9.75 16.17 -13.89
C PRO A 80 -9.26 16.44 -15.33
N ASN A 81 -7.95 16.55 -15.54
CA ASN A 81 -7.37 16.80 -16.86
C ASN A 81 -6.51 15.62 -17.30
N THR A 82 -7.00 14.83 -18.27
CA THR A 82 -6.27 13.68 -18.82
C THR A 82 -5.11 14.07 -19.73
N ASN A 83 -5.03 15.35 -20.13
CA ASN A 83 -4.03 15.88 -21.06
C ASN A 83 -2.80 16.49 -20.37
N ILE A 84 -2.52 16.11 -19.13
CA ILE A 84 -1.29 16.51 -18.44
C ILE A 84 -0.13 15.60 -18.83
N THR A 85 1.07 16.16 -18.77
CA THR A 85 2.33 15.44 -18.96
C THR A 85 2.57 14.45 -17.82
N ASP A 86 3.41 13.44 -18.08
CA ASP A 86 3.80 12.48 -17.04
C ASP A 86 4.52 13.16 -15.86
N ARG A 87 5.26 14.24 -16.13
CA ARG A 87 5.92 15.04 -15.08
C ARG A 87 4.89 15.71 -14.16
N GLU A 88 3.91 16.41 -14.73
CA GLU A 88 2.85 17.07 -13.95
C GLU A 88 2.04 16.06 -13.13
N ARG A 89 1.81 14.86 -13.67
CA ARG A 89 1.12 13.79 -12.94
C ARG A 89 1.91 13.34 -11.71
N VAL A 90 3.24 13.24 -11.82
CA VAL A 90 4.12 12.88 -10.71
C VAL A 90 4.18 14.01 -9.68
N GLU A 91 4.28 15.26 -10.10
CA GLU A 91 4.28 16.42 -9.19
C GLU A 91 2.98 16.48 -8.36
N LYS A 92 1.82 16.38 -9.01
CA LYS A 92 0.53 16.30 -8.31
C LYS A 92 0.45 15.12 -7.34
N PHE A 93 1.03 13.98 -7.69
CA PHE A 93 1.08 12.84 -6.80
C PHE A 93 1.93 13.11 -5.56
N PHE A 94 3.11 13.73 -5.70
CA PHE A 94 3.92 14.13 -4.55
C PHE A 94 3.22 15.16 -3.67
N ASP A 95 2.52 16.13 -4.26
CA ASP A 95 1.69 17.07 -3.49
C ASP A 95 0.60 16.35 -2.70
N SER A 96 -0.04 15.34 -3.30
CA SER A 96 -1.06 14.54 -2.62
C SER A 96 -0.51 13.76 -1.42
N ILE A 97 0.70 13.18 -1.54
CA ILE A 97 1.39 12.53 -0.44
C ILE A 97 1.73 13.54 0.65
N ALA A 98 2.32 14.68 0.30
CA ALA A 98 2.70 15.72 1.25
C ALA A 98 1.49 16.20 2.04
N LYS A 99 0.36 16.43 1.37
CA LYS A 99 -0.91 16.76 2.02
C LYS A 99 -1.37 15.64 2.95
N SER A 100 -1.31 14.38 2.54
CA SER A 100 -1.75 13.25 3.38
C SER A 100 -0.96 13.14 4.70
N ILE A 101 0.35 13.45 4.68
CA ILE A 101 1.26 13.34 5.84
C ILE A 101 1.23 14.60 6.73
N ASN A 102 0.78 15.74 6.21
CA ASN A 102 0.77 17.00 6.97
C ASN A 102 -0.46 17.11 7.90
N SER A 103 -0.48 16.36 9.02
CA SER A 103 -1.53 16.43 10.07
C SER A 103 -0.95 16.20 11.46
N ASP A 104 -1.63 16.72 12.47
CA ASP A 104 -1.24 16.64 13.89
C ASP A 104 -0.98 15.20 14.38
N GLU A 105 -1.66 14.21 13.81
CA GLU A 105 -1.42 12.78 14.06
C GLU A 105 0.03 12.36 13.83
N PHE A 106 0.70 12.99 12.86
CA PHE A 106 2.05 12.65 12.44
C PHE A 106 3.13 13.55 13.07
N ASP A 107 2.76 14.54 13.91
CA ASP A 107 3.72 15.39 14.62
C ASP A 107 4.19 14.73 15.93
N THR A 108 4.76 13.53 15.81
CA THR A 108 5.28 12.76 16.96
C THR A 108 6.70 12.29 16.70
N ARG A 109 7.51 12.22 17.76
CA ARG A 109 8.88 11.72 17.67
C ARG A 109 8.95 10.32 17.04
N GLU A 110 8.03 9.45 17.41
CA GLU A 110 7.94 8.09 16.89
C GLU A 110 7.73 8.09 15.38
N PHE A 111 6.83 8.94 14.88
CA PHE A 111 6.61 9.09 13.45
C PHE A 111 7.88 9.53 12.71
N TYR A 112 8.58 10.56 13.20
CA TYR A 112 9.83 11.02 12.57
C TYR A 112 10.91 9.91 12.51
N GLU A 113 10.97 9.03 13.52
CA GLU A 113 11.89 7.89 13.52
C GLU A 113 11.47 6.84 12.48
N ARG A 114 10.18 6.53 12.36
CA ARG A 114 9.64 5.62 11.34
C ARG A 114 9.80 6.16 9.92
N VAL A 115 9.65 7.47 9.70
CA VAL A 115 9.85 8.10 8.38
C VAL A 115 11.25 7.81 7.83
N LYS A 116 12.29 7.86 8.67
CA LYS A 116 13.67 7.52 8.25
C LYS A 116 13.76 6.10 7.70
N PHE A 117 13.07 5.15 8.33
CA PHE A 117 13.03 3.77 7.85
C PHE A 117 12.41 3.67 6.45
N TYR A 118 11.25 4.30 6.21
CA TYR A 118 10.61 4.27 4.89
C TYR A 118 11.42 4.99 3.83
N LEU A 119 12.08 6.10 4.17
CA LEU A 119 12.99 6.80 3.26
C LEU A 119 14.11 5.89 2.78
N GLU A 120 14.70 5.10 3.68
CA GLU A 120 15.74 4.13 3.30
C GLU A 120 15.18 2.97 2.46
N LEU A 121 13.96 2.50 2.71
CA LEU A 121 13.30 1.52 1.85
C LEU A 121 13.05 2.07 0.43
N ILE A 122 12.64 3.34 0.32
CA ILE A 122 12.42 3.99 -0.98
C ILE A 122 13.74 4.16 -1.73
N LYS A 123 14.78 4.72 -1.07
CA LYS A 123 16.10 4.92 -1.68
C LYS A 123 16.76 3.62 -2.13
N SER A 124 16.62 2.56 -1.33
CA SER A 124 17.16 1.23 -1.67
C SER A 124 16.33 0.48 -2.71
N GLY A 125 15.18 1.02 -3.13
CA GLY A 125 14.28 0.40 -4.10
C GLY A 125 13.45 -0.77 -3.56
N LYS A 126 13.44 -0.98 -2.23
CA LYS A 126 12.64 -2.01 -1.55
C LYS A 126 11.17 -1.60 -1.39
N LEU A 127 10.89 -0.30 -1.32
CA LEU A 127 9.55 0.24 -1.39
C LEU A 127 9.44 1.10 -2.66
N ARG A 128 8.69 0.62 -3.65
CA ARG A 128 8.49 1.35 -4.92
C ARG A 128 7.04 1.77 -5.03
N ILE A 129 6.81 3.07 -5.00
CA ILE A 129 5.47 3.66 -5.16
C ILE A 129 5.41 4.33 -6.53
N ARG A 130 4.43 3.96 -7.34
CA ARG A 130 4.24 4.47 -8.70
C ARG A 130 2.81 4.94 -8.92
N LYS A 131 2.63 5.93 -9.79
CA LYS A 131 1.33 6.45 -10.18
C LYS A 131 0.88 5.84 -11.51
N THR A 132 -0.38 5.45 -11.61
CA THR A 132 -0.96 4.99 -12.88
C THR A 132 -1.16 6.12 -13.87
N LEU A 133 -1.08 5.79 -15.17
CA LEU A 133 -1.40 6.71 -16.26
C LEU A 133 -2.89 7.07 -16.29
N LYS A 134 -3.74 6.06 -16.07
CA LYS A 134 -5.20 6.20 -16.02
C LYS A 134 -5.72 5.97 -14.60
N PRO A 135 -6.71 6.76 -14.15
CA PRO A 135 -7.29 6.58 -12.83
C PRO A 135 -8.02 5.24 -12.71
N HIS A 136 -7.95 4.62 -11.53
CA HIS A 136 -8.77 3.48 -11.13
C HIS A 136 -9.06 3.57 -9.63
N HIS A 137 -10.14 2.95 -9.16
CA HIS A 137 -10.46 2.86 -7.71
C HIS A 137 -10.21 1.44 -7.15
N ASP A 138 -9.86 0.49 -8.02
CA ASP A 138 -9.71 -0.92 -7.67
C ASP A 138 -8.61 -1.17 -6.63
N LYS A 139 -8.80 -2.25 -5.87
CA LYS A 139 -7.85 -2.74 -4.87
C LYS A 139 -7.45 -4.17 -5.19
N LEU A 140 -6.16 -4.38 -5.45
CA LEU A 140 -5.57 -5.67 -5.76
C LEU A 140 -4.31 -5.88 -4.92
N TYR A 141 -4.18 -7.03 -4.26
CA TYR A 141 -2.95 -7.41 -3.57
C TYR A 141 -2.45 -8.74 -4.13
N ILE A 142 -1.23 -8.73 -4.67
CA ILE A 142 -0.57 -9.88 -5.29
C ILE A 142 0.64 -10.25 -4.43
N PHE A 143 0.80 -11.54 -4.13
CA PHE A 143 1.90 -12.03 -3.31
C PHE A 143 2.40 -13.40 -3.75
N ASN A 144 3.68 -13.68 -3.44
CA ASN A 144 4.31 -14.98 -3.66
C ASN A 144 4.94 -15.49 -2.36
N THR A 145 4.40 -16.58 -1.81
CA THR A 145 4.86 -17.17 -0.54
C THR A 145 5.91 -18.23 -0.75
N TRP A 146 6.80 -18.39 0.23
CA TRP A 146 7.88 -19.39 0.19
C TRP A 146 7.40 -20.84 0.27
N PHE A 147 6.18 -21.07 0.77
CA PHE A 147 5.74 -22.37 1.28
C PHE A 147 4.97 -23.24 0.27
N GLN A 148 5.00 -22.94 -1.03
CA GLN A 148 4.38 -23.79 -2.04
C GLN A 148 5.39 -24.28 -3.08
N THR A 149 5.89 -25.47 -2.79
CA THR A 149 6.61 -26.35 -3.69
C THR A 149 5.77 -26.67 -4.95
N PHE A 150 6.43 -26.57 -6.11
CA PHE A 150 6.07 -27.10 -7.44
C PHE A 150 4.94 -26.48 -8.28
N ASN A 151 4.18 -25.48 -7.81
CA ASN A 151 3.35 -24.66 -8.70
C ASN A 151 3.27 -23.23 -8.15
N ALA A 152 4.11 -22.34 -8.71
CA ALA A 152 4.14 -20.92 -8.36
C ALA A 152 2.80 -20.25 -8.74
N THR A 153 1.83 -20.34 -7.83
CA THR A 153 0.49 -19.79 -8.06
C THR A 153 0.47 -18.41 -7.42
N SER A 154 0.57 -17.36 -8.23
CA SER A 154 0.33 -15.99 -7.77
C SER A 154 -1.06 -15.91 -7.16
N ARG A 155 -1.16 -15.54 -5.89
CA ARG A 155 -2.44 -15.36 -5.21
C ARG A 155 -2.85 -13.89 -5.29
N LEU A 156 -4.15 -13.70 -5.51
CA LEU A 156 -4.76 -12.42 -5.81
C LEU A 156 -5.84 -12.16 -4.76
N ILE A 157 -5.86 -10.94 -4.25
CA ILE A 157 -6.83 -10.49 -3.26
C ILE A 157 -7.52 -9.25 -3.82
N THR A 158 -8.85 -9.25 -3.84
CA THR A 158 -9.67 -8.07 -4.15
C THR A 158 -10.50 -7.68 -2.94
N SER A 159 -10.60 -6.39 -2.61
CA SER A 159 -11.52 -5.87 -1.59
C SER A 159 -12.43 -4.78 -2.18
N SER A 160 -13.68 -4.71 -1.73
CA SER A 160 -14.72 -3.81 -2.28
C SER A 160 -14.92 -2.50 -1.50
N GLY A 161 -14.08 -2.16 -0.52
CA GLY A 161 -14.22 -0.92 0.25
C GLY A 161 -13.26 -0.83 1.43
N PHE A 162 -12.80 0.39 1.72
CA PHE A 162 -12.23 0.85 2.99
C PHE A 162 -13.20 1.89 3.55
#